data_AF-A0A7V4UY01-F1
#
_entry.id   AF-A0A7V4UY01-F1
#
_cell.length_a   1.000
_cell.length_b   1.000
_cell.length_c   1.000
_cell.angle_alpha   90.00
_cell.angle_beta   90.00
_cell.angle_gamma   90.00
#
_symmetry.space_group_name_H-M   'P 1'
#
loop_
_entity.id
_entity.type
_entity.pdbx_description
1 polymer ?
#
loop_
_entity_poly.entity_id
_entity_poly.type
_entity_poly.pdbx_seq_one_letter_code
_entity_poly.pdbx_strand_id
1 'polypeptide(L)'
;MPSYKPLIFGALLLSLSASFPMAASCISAPDTITLNAGGKLYEPFSFDHAKHIQEIKECSDCHHHTTGTLVQNPKCVKCHQNSSPTAVVSCKGCHTASPFSPETLAEKSAEKQRFHLDKMGLKGAMHQGCIGCHEKQGAGPTGCQDCHQLSQAGKAFYYSGKVAVKGAHGAKKH
;
A
#
# COMPACT_ATOMS: atom_id res chain seq x y z
N MET A 1 -24.73 -24.85 79.38
CA MET A 1 -25.72 -24.01 78.67
C MET A 1 -25.03 -22.74 78.22
N PRO A 2 -25.50 -22.09 77.14
CA PRO A 2 -25.19 -22.28 75.71
C PRO A 2 -23.91 -21.51 75.30
N SER A 3 -23.28 -21.68 74.13
CA SER A 3 -23.74 -21.01 72.91
C SER A 3 -22.86 -21.45 71.73
N TYR A 4 -23.45 -22.23 70.84
CA TYR A 4 -22.88 -22.66 69.58
C TYR A 4 -23.21 -21.58 68.54
N LYS A 5 -22.19 -20.97 67.94
CA LYS A 5 -22.34 -20.14 66.74
C LYS A 5 -21.92 -20.99 65.53
N PRO A 6 -22.80 -21.37 64.60
CA PRO A 6 -22.38 -21.92 63.33
C PRO A 6 -21.96 -20.76 62.44
N LEU A 7 -20.66 -20.60 62.20
CA LEU A 7 -20.19 -19.66 61.19
C LEU A 7 -20.13 -20.39 59.85
N ILE A 8 -20.99 -19.88 58.97
CA ILE A 8 -21.33 -20.34 57.65
C ILE A 8 -20.12 -20.22 56.71
N PHE A 9 -19.92 -21.29 55.94
CA PHE A 9 -19.37 -21.38 54.59
C PHE A 9 -18.66 -20.12 54.03
N GLY A 10 -17.35 -20.25 53.85
CA GLY A 10 -16.58 -19.42 52.93
C GLY A 10 -15.67 -20.31 52.09
N ALA A 11 -16.25 -21.04 51.13
CA ALA A 11 -15.48 -21.72 50.11
C ALA A 11 -14.77 -20.66 49.25
N LEU A 12 -13.49 -20.40 49.54
CA LEU A 12 -12.62 -19.56 48.74
C LEU A 12 -12.26 -20.32 47.46
N LEU A 13 -13.17 -20.29 46.48
CA LEU A 13 -12.89 -20.69 45.11
C LEU A 13 -11.94 -19.65 44.52
N LEU A 14 -10.66 -19.98 44.53
CA LEU A 14 -9.60 -19.28 43.81
C LEU A 14 -9.88 -19.43 42.31
N SER A 15 -10.69 -18.53 41.76
CA SER A 15 -10.94 -18.44 40.32
C SER A 15 -9.64 -17.99 39.65
N LEU A 16 -8.83 -18.97 39.24
CA LEU A 16 -7.70 -18.79 38.35
C LEU A 16 -8.27 -18.37 36.98
N SER A 17 -8.49 -17.06 36.82
CA SER A 17 -8.83 -16.47 35.53
C SER A 17 -7.63 -16.68 34.62
N ALA A 18 -7.68 -17.75 33.83
CA ALA A 18 -6.77 -17.96 32.72
C ALA A 18 -6.95 -16.78 31.77
N SER A 19 -6.05 -15.80 31.88
CA SER A 19 -5.85 -14.77 30.88
C SER A 19 -5.40 -15.48 29.61
N PHE A 20 -6.36 -15.92 28.80
CA PHE A 20 -6.09 -16.29 27.41
C PHE A 20 -5.42 -15.07 26.78
N PRO A 21 -4.18 -15.16 26.30
CA PRO A 21 -3.63 -14.08 25.49
C PRO A 21 -4.54 -13.98 24.28
N MET A 22 -5.24 -12.84 24.15
CA MET A 22 -5.88 -12.47 22.91
C MET A 22 -4.78 -12.50 21.84
N ALA A 23 -4.77 -13.56 21.03
CA ALA A 23 -3.98 -13.59 19.82
C ALA A 23 -4.41 -12.37 19.01
N ALA A 24 -3.51 -11.39 18.91
CA ALA A 24 -3.69 -10.24 18.05
C ALA A 24 -4.01 -10.77 16.65
N SER A 25 -5.26 -10.63 16.25
CA SER A 25 -5.71 -11.04 14.92
C SER A 25 -5.20 -10.00 13.94
N CYS A 26 -3.93 -10.09 13.58
CA CYS A 26 -3.47 -9.56 12.31
C CYS A 26 -4.17 -10.39 11.24
N ILE A 27 -5.23 -9.81 10.65
CA ILE A 27 -5.83 -10.30 9.40
C ILE A 27 -4.66 -10.61 8.47
N SER A 28 -4.47 -11.88 8.12
CA SER A 28 -3.39 -12.29 7.22
C SER A 28 -3.61 -11.56 5.89
N ALA A 29 -2.78 -10.55 5.61
CA ALA A 29 -2.76 -9.92 4.30
C ALA A 29 -2.45 -11.02 3.26
N PRO A 30 -3.04 -10.95 2.05
CA PRO A 30 -2.81 -11.97 1.04
C PRO A 30 -1.33 -12.04 0.68
N ASP A 31 -0.82 -13.25 0.47
CA ASP A 31 0.58 -13.47 0.08
C ASP A 31 0.89 -12.82 -1.27
N THR A 32 -0.11 -12.69 -2.13
CA THR A 32 0.02 -12.13 -3.47
C THR A 32 -1.13 -11.16 -3.77
N ILE A 33 -0.80 -10.05 -4.40
CA ILE A 33 -1.75 -8.99 -4.77
C ILE A 33 -1.60 -8.68 -6.25
N THR A 34 -2.71 -8.64 -6.99
CA THR A 34 -2.69 -8.14 -8.37
C THR A 34 -2.69 -6.62 -8.39
N LEU A 35 -1.63 -6.03 -8.94
CA LEU A 35 -1.52 -4.59 -9.16
C LEU A 35 -1.79 -4.25 -10.63
N ASN A 36 -2.12 -2.98 -10.88
CA ASN A 36 -2.43 -2.46 -12.22
C ASN A 36 -3.62 -3.17 -12.93
N ALA A 37 -4.57 -3.74 -12.18
CA ALA A 37 -5.73 -4.46 -12.73
C ALA A 37 -6.59 -3.64 -13.74
N GLY A 38 -6.61 -2.32 -13.61
CA GLY A 38 -7.32 -1.40 -14.52
C GLY A 38 -6.42 -0.66 -15.52
N GLY A 39 -5.17 -1.11 -15.69
CA GLY A 39 -4.19 -0.48 -16.57
C GLY A 39 -4.59 -0.62 -18.05
N LYS A 40 -4.44 0.46 -18.82
CA LYS A 40 -4.68 0.44 -20.27
C LYS A 40 -3.42 0.14 -21.08
N LEU A 41 -2.29 0.74 -20.71
CA LEU A 41 -1.04 0.68 -21.48
C LEU A 41 -0.10 -0.44 -21.01
N TYR A 42 -0.30 -0.92 -19.79
CA TYR A 42 0.48 -1.99 -19.20
C TYR A 42 -0.48 -3.01 -18.60
N GLU A 43 -0.10 -4.28 -18.67
CA GLU A 43 -0.86 -5.40 -18.14
C GLU A 43 -0.86 -5.39 -16.60
N PRO A 44 -1.86 -6.02 -15.96
CA PRO A 44 -1.79 -6.32 -14.54
C PRO A 44 -0.58 -7.20 -14.22
N PHE A 45 -0.08 -7.11 -12.99
CA PHE A 45 1.02 -7.96 -12.54
C PHE A 45 0.82 -8.44 -11.11
N SER A 46 1.51 -9.54 -10.80
CA SER A 46 1.45 -10.19 -9.50
C SER A 46 2.54 -9.62 -8.59
N PHE A 47 2.13 -8.96 -7.50
CA PHE A 47 3.02 -8.50 -6.44
C PHE A 47 3.06 -9.54 -5.32
N ASP A 48 4.23 -10.09 -5.05
CA ASP A 48 4.46 -11.07 -3.99
C ASP A 48 4.64 -10.36 -2.64
N HIS A 49 3.51 -10.05 -1.99
CA HIS A 49 3.48 -9.35 -0.71
C HIS A 49 4.19 -10.16 0.39
N ALA A 50 3.99 -11.48 0.45
CA ALA A 50 4.62 -12.36 1.44
C ALA A 50 6.14 -12.31 1.37
N LYS A 51 6.71 -12.34 0.16
CA LYS A 51 8.16 -12.23 0.00
C LYS A 51 8.68 -10.88 0.45
N HIS A 52 8.01 -9.79 0.09
CA HIS A 52 8.47 -8.44 0.47
C HIS A 52 8.46 -8.25 2.00
N ILE A 53 7.44 -8.75 2.72
CA ILE A 53 7.41 -8.63 4.18
C ILE A 53 8.47 -9.51 4.86
N GLN A 54 8.84 -10.65 4.27
CA GLN A 54 9.90 -11.52 4.81
C GLN A 54 11.29 -10.87 4.74
N GLU A 55 11.56 -10.13 3.66
CA GLU A 55 12.83 -9.45 3.44
C GLU A 55 12.91 -8.09 4.16
N ILE A 56 11.86 -7.27 4.04
CA ILE A 56 11.86 -5.88 4.53
C ILE A 56 11.56 -5.81 6.03
N LYS A 57 10.68 -6.70 6.54
CA LYS A 57 10.24 -6.78 7.95
C LYS A 57 9.66 -5.50 8.57
N GLU A 58 9.55 -4.42 7.79
CA GLU A 58 9.02 -3.11 8.20
C GLU A 58 7.80 -2.73 7.34
N CYS A 59 6.60 -2.82 7.94
CA CYS A 59 5.35 -2.54 7.22
C CYS A 59 5.27 -1.09 6.75
N SER A 60 5.89 -0.15 7.48
CA SER A 60 5.87 1.28 7.16
C SER A 60 6.67 1.65 5.92
N ASP A 61 7.56 0.79 5.43
CA ASP A 61 8.33 1.08 4.21
C ASP A 61 7.43 1.09 2.96
N CYS A 62 6.36 0.28 2.97
CA CYS A 62 5.31 0.31 1.94
C CYS A 62 4.07 1.08 2.40
N HIS A 63 3.65 0.88 3.64
CA HIS A 63 2.47 1.48 4.26
C HIS A 63 2.83 2.67 5.15
N HIS A 64 3.68 3.55 4.63
CA HIS A 64 4.05 4.80 5.30
C HIS A 64 2.76 5.60 5.56
N HIS A 65 2.56 6.03 6.80
CA HIS A 65 1.33 6.69 7.28
C HIS A 65 0.06 5.84 7.39
N THR A 66 0.07 4.55 7.06
CA THR A 66 -1.17 3.75 7.07
C THR A 66 -1.24 2.59 8.06
N THR A 67 -0.12 2.05 8.51
CA THR A 67 -0.12 0.88 9.43
C THR A 67 -0.22 1.23 10.92
N GLY A 68 -0.28 2.51 11.27
CA GLY A 68 -0.37 2.94 12.68
C GLY A 68 0.86 2.62 13.52
N THR A 69 1.94 2.10 12.93
CA THR A 69 3.23 1.98 13.62
C THR A 69 3.87 3.36 13.71
N LEU A 70 4.27 3.70 14.93
CA LEU A 70 4.82 4.99 15.33
C LEU A 70 6.26 5.16 14.82
N VAL A 71 6.50 5.08 13.51
CA VAL A 71 7.67 5.76 12.93
C VAL A 71 7.37 7.25 13.02
N GLN A 72 7.58 7.78 14.22
CA GLN A 72 7.34 9.17 14.58
C GLN A 72 8.45 10.00 13.98
N ASN A 73 8.29 10.39 12.72
CA ASN A 73 9.12 11.43 12.15
C ASN A 73 8.92 12.70 13.00
N PRO A 74 9.98 13.25 13.64
CA PRO A 74 9.87 14.40 14.54
C PRO A 74 9.30 15.65 13.86
N LYS A 75 9.35 15.73 12.52
CA LYS A 75 8.72 16.81 11.75
C LYS A 75 7.22 16.61 11.60
N CYS A 76 6.77 15.37 11.40
CA CYS A 76 5.35 15.05 11.16
C CYS A 76 4.52 15.11 12.45
N VAL A 77 5.06 14.63 13.58
CA VAL A 77 4.33 14.59 14.86
C VAL A 77 3.95 15.97 15.38
N LYS A 78 4.66 17.03 14.98
CA LYS A 78 4.31 18.41 15.34
C LYS A 78 2.87 18.78 14.96
N CYS A 79 2.38 18.24 13.84
CA CYS A 79 1.00 18.44 13.38
C CYS A 79 0.12 17.21 13.62
N HIS A 80 0.69 16.01 13.64
CA HIS A 80 -0.05 14.73 13.66
C HIS A 80 -0.03 13.99 15.00
N GLN A 81 0.48 14.57 16.09
CA GLN A 81 0.58 13.92 17.41
C GLN A 81 -0.72 13.28 17.93
N ASN A 82 -1.88 13.84 17.56
CA ASN A 82 -3.20 13.37 17.98
C ASN A 82 -4.01 12.72 16.85
N SER A 83 -3.38 12.39 15.72
CA SER A 83 -4.05 11.69 14.63
C SER A 83 -4.23 10.21 14.97
N SER A 84 -5.42 9.66 14.73
CA SER A 84 -5.64 8.22 14.83
C SER A 84 -4.97 7.47 13.67
N PRO A 85 -4.57 6.20 13.86
CA PRO A 85 -4.21 5.33 12.75
C PRO A 85 -5.31 5.31 11.70
N THR A 86 -4.95 5.31 10.41
CA THR A 86 -5.95 5.10 9.36
C THR A 86 -6.29 3.61 9.26
N ALA A 87 -7.58 3.31 9.20
CA ALA A 87 -8.05 1.96 8.90
C ALA A 87 -7.83 1.57 7.43
N VAL A 88 -7.52 2.54 6.56
CA VAL A 88 -7.29 2.32 5.13
C VAL A 88 -5.80 2.10 4.87
N VAL A 89 -5.41 0.83 4.80
CA VAL A 89 -4.06 0.40 4.43
C VAL A 89 -3.96 0.24 2.91
N SER A 90 -4.17 1.34 2.20
CA SER A 90 -4.15 1.37 0.73
C SER A 90 -3.62 2.69 0.20
N CYS A 91 -2.76 2.57 -0.80
CA CYS A 91 -2.16 3.70 -1.50
C CYS A 91 -3.25 4.59 -2.13
N LYS A 92 -4.32 3.99 -2.65
CA LYS A 92 -5.43 4.71 -3.30
C LYS A 92 -6.28 5.51 -2.30
N GLY A 93 -6.29 5.12 -1.03
CA GLY A 93 -6.97 5.88 0.02
C GLY A 93 -6.44 7.31 0.15
N CYS A 94 -5.16 7.49 -0.18
CA CYS A 94 -4.52 8.78 -0.23
C CYS A 94 -4.25 9.22 -1.69
N HIS A 95 -3.47 8.48 -2.44
CA HIS A 95 -3.03 8.88 -3.78
C HIS A 95 -4.11 8.64 -4.83
N THR A 96 -4.64 9.71 -5.42
CA THR A 96 -5.65 9.62 -6.47
C THR A 96 -5.07 9.11 -7.79
N ALA A 97 -5.84 8.28 -8.49
CA ALA A 97 -5.48 7.80 -9.83
C ALA A 97 -5.55 8.90 -10.91
N SER A 98 -6.29 10.00 -10.62
CA SER A 98 -6.55 11.08 -11.57
C SER A 98 -6.10 12.44 -11.01
N PRO A 99 -4.80 12.63 -10.70
CA PRO A 99 -4.27 13.81 -9.99
C PRO A 99 -4.49 15.16 -10.68
N PHE A 100 -4.83 15.13 -11.96
CA PHE A 100 -5.06 16.29 -12.84
C PHE A 100 -6.47 16.34 -13.42
N SER A 101 -7.42 15.57 -12.87
CA SER A 101 -8.84 15.70 -13.23
C SER A 101 -9.40 17.05 -12.73
N PRO A 102 -10.37 17.65 -13.43
CA PRO A 102 -11.01 18.89 -12.98
C PRO A 102 -11.51 18.79 -11.53
N GLU A 103 -12.10 17.66 -11.15
CA GLU A 103 -12.63 17.41 -9.82
C GLU A 103 -11.50 17.42 -8.77
N THR A 104 -10.42 16.66 -9.02
CA THR A 104 -9.28 16.62 -8.11
C THR A 104 -8.61 17.99 -8.00
N LEU A 105 -8.52 18.76 -9.09
CA LEU A 105 -7.95 20.10 -9.08
C LEU A 105 -8.85 21.09 -8.34
N ALA A 106 -10.17 20.99 -8.49
CA ALA A 106 -11.13 21.82 -7.77
C ALA A 106 -11.08 21.54 -6.27
N GLU A 107 -11.15 20.27 -5.85
CA GLU A 107 -10.94 19.85 -4.46
C GLU A 107 -9.59 20.33 -3.94
N LYS A 108 -8.55 20.29 -4.79
CA LYS A 108 -7.25 20.81 -4.43
C LYS A 108 -7.27 22.31 -4.15
N SER A 109 -7.85 23.09 -5.04
CA SER A 109 -7.94 24.54 -4.89
C SER A 109 -8.86 24.98 -3.73
N ALA A 110 -9.87 24.18 -3.39
CA ALA A 110 -10.83 24.49 -2.34
C ALA A 110 -10.27 24.27 -0.93
N GLU A 111 -9.38 23.29 -0.74
CA GLU A 111 -8.78 22.98 0.55
C GLU A 111 -7.64 23.96 0.89
N LYS A 112 -8.02 25.13 1.42
CA LYS A 112 -7.10 26.22 1.79
C LYS A 112 -6.06 25.85 2.86
N GLN A 113 -6.27 24.77 3.60
CA GLN A 113 -5.40 24.29 4.69
C GLN A 113 -4.64 23.00 4.33
N ARG A 114 -4.50 22.70 3.04
CA ARG A 114 -3.71 21.53 2.63
C ARG A 114 -2.22 21.78 2.83
N PHE A 115 -1.61 21.04 3.75
CA PHE A 115 -0.16 21.08 4.00
C PHE A 115 0.63 20.02 3.21
N HIS A 116 0.02 18.87 2.92
CA HIS A 116 0.63 17.80 2.12
C HIS A 116 0.46 18.06 0.62
N LEU A 117 1.19 19.07 0.11
CA LEU A 117 1.15 19.52 -1.29
C LEU A 117 1.97 18.63 -2.24
N ASP A 118 2.95 17.93 -1.69
CA ASP A 118 3.89 17.03 -2.36
C ASP A 118 3.31 15.63 -2.63
N LYS A 119 2.05 15.42 -2.24
CA LYS A 119 1.34 14.16 -2.45
C LYS A 119 1.11 13.90 -3.94
N MET A 120 1.95 13.03 -4.50
CA MET A 120 1.86 12.58 -5.88
C MET A 120 0.60 11.75 -6.16
N GLY A 121 0.24 11.63 -7.43
CA GLY A 121 -0.81 10.71 -7.87
C GLY A 121 -0.41 9.23 -7.70
N LEU A 122 -1.39 8.33 -7.77
CA LEU A 122 -1.24 6.91 -7.48
C LEU A 122 -0.14 6.24 -8.31
N LYS A 123 -0.10 6.52 -9.61
CA LYS A 123 0.94 5.97 -10.51
C LYS A 123 2.35 6.38 -10.06
N GLY A 124 2.52 7.66 -9.72
CA GLY A 124 3.80 8.19 -9.23
C GLY A 124 4.19 7.56 -7.90
N ALA A 125 3.24 7.47 -6.96
CA ALA A 125 3.48 6.89 -5.64
C ALA A 125 3.95 5.44 -5.72
N MET A 126 3.32 4.63 -6.58
CA MET A 126 3.70 3.24 -6.79
C MET A 126 5.07 3.10 -7.43
N HIS A 127 5.34 3.86 -8.50
CA HIS A 127 6.65 3.81 -9.14
C HIS A 127 7.77 4.25 -8.19
N GLN A 128 7.58 5.36 -7.47
CA GLN A 128 8.59 5.84 -6.53
C GLN A 128 8.80 4.88 -5.36
N GLY A 129 7.73 4.30 -4.81
CA GLY A 129 7.81 3.37 -3.69
C GLY A 129 8.51 2.06 -4.08
N CYS A 130 8.12 1.45 -5.20
CA CYS A 130 8.69 0.18 -5.65
C CYS A 130 10.10 0.35 -6.23
N ILE A 131 10.24 1.20 -7.25
CA ILE A 131 11.51 1.36 -7.97
C ILE A 131 12.55 2.02 -7.08
N GLY A 132 12.17 3.05 -6.31
CA GLY A 132 13.09 3.74 -5.42
C GLY A 132 13.66 2.83 -4.32
N CYS A 133 12.86 1.90 -3.80
CA CYS A 133 13.38 0.89 -2.87
C CYS A 133 14.34 -0.07 -3.60
N HIS A 134 13.95 -0.59 -4.76
CA HIS A 134 14.81 -1.52 -5.51
C HIS A 134 16.16 -0.90 -5.91
N GLU A 135 16.15 0.37 -6.35
CA GLU A 135 17.37 1.13 -6.64
C GLU A 135 18.23 1.30 -5.39
N LYS A 136 17.62 1.70 -4.26
CA LYS A 136 18.33 1.88 -2.99
C LYS A 136 18.97 0.59 -2.47
N GLN A 137 18.26 -0.53 -2.59
CA GLN A 137 18.75 -1.83 -2.16
C GLN A 137 19.70 -2.48 -3.19
N GLY A 138 19.76 -1.95 -4.41
CA GLY A 138 20.46 -2.59 -5.53
C GLY A 138 19.89 -3.96 -5.90
N ALA A 139 18.61 -4.20 -5.57
CA ALA A 139 17.95 -5.49 -5.69
C ALA A 139 16.50 -5.32 -6.15
N GLY A 140 16.05 -6.21 -7.04
CA GLY A 140 14.70 -6.18 -7.59
C GLY A 140 14.59 -5.42 -8.92
N PRO A 141 13.39 -5.43 -9.52
CA PRO A 141 13.14 -4.84 -10.84
C PRO A 141 13.14 -3.31 -10.83
N THR A 142 13.85 -2.70 -11.77
CA THR A 142 13.85 -1.24 -12.00
C THR A 142 13.48 -0.85 -13.43
N GLY A 143 13.48 -1.80 -14.37
CA GLY A 143 13.07 -1.57 -15.75
C GLY A 143 11.55 -1.46 -15.92
N CYS A 144 11.14 -0.70 -16.94
CA CYS A 144 9.74 -0.35 -17.20
C CYS A 144 8.81 -1.55 -17.39
N GLN A 145 9.35 -2.68 -17.85
CA GLN A 145 8.59 -3.90 -18.12
C GLN A 145 8.93 -5.04 -17.17
N ASP A 146 9.81 -4.82 -16.20
CA ASP A 146 10.26 -5.88 -15.29
C ASP A 146 9.19 -6.20 -14.23
N CYS A 147 8.32 -5.23 -13.93
CA CYS A 147 7.15 -5.42 -13.07
C CYS A 147 5.90 -5.78 -13.88
N HIS A 148 5.60 -5.02 -14.93
CA HIS A 148 4.39 -5.16 -15.72
C HIS A 148 4.65 -4.95 -17.22
N GLN A 149 4.17 -5.86 -18.06
CA GLN A 149 4.43 -5.84 -19.49
C GLN A 149 3.58 -4.80 -20.23
N LEU A 150 4.04 -4.32 -21.38
CA LEU A 150 3.22 -3.50 -22.25
C LEU A 150 2.03 -4.28 -22.80
N SER A 151 0.84 -3.69 -22.69
CA SER A 151 -0.35 -4.21 -23.36
C SER A 151 -0.30 -3.97 -24.86
N GLN A 152 -1.25 -4.54 -25.62
CA GLN A 152 -1.36 -4.22 -27.05
C GLN A 152 -1.57 -2.72 -27.29
N ALA A 153 -2.41 -2.07 -26.47
CA ALA A 153 -2.61 -0.63 -26.55
C ALA A 153 -1.34 0.15 -26.16
N GLY A 154 -0.59 -0.33 -25.17
CA GLY A 154 0.72 0.22 -24.81
C GLY A 154 1.72 0.14 -25.94
N LYS A 155 1.84 -1.02 -26.59
CA LYS A 155 2.72 -1.21 -27.76
C LYS A 155 2.33 -0.28 -28.89
N ALA A 156 1.03 -0.14 -29.19
CA ALA A 156 0.56 0.81 -30.19
C ALA A 156 0.89 2.26 -29.84
N PHE A 157 0.74 2.64 -28.57
CA PHE A 157 1.02 3.99 -28.08
C PHE A 157 2.53 4.33 -28.15
N TYR A 158 3.39 3.45 -27.63
CA TYR A 158 4.83 3.71 -27.50
C TYR A 158 5.65 3.32 -28.74
N TYR A 159 5.15 2.43 -29.59
CA TYR A 159 5.87 1.91 -30.77
C TYR A 159 5.18 2.23 -32.10
N SER A 160 4.30 3.23 -32.14
CA SER A 160 3.59 3.69 -33.34
C SER A 160 4.52 3.90 -34.55
N GLY A 161 5.75 4.37 -34.33
CA GLY A 161 6.78 4.54 -35.38
C GLY A 161 7.37 3.24 -35.95
N LYS A 162 7.32 2.10 -35.25
CA LYS A 162 7.85 0.79 -35.73
C LYS A 162 6.80 -0.05 -36.46
N VAL A 163 5.52 0.19 -36.20
CA VAL A 163 4.41 -0.48 -36.91
C VAL A 163 4.30 0.02 -38.35
N ALA A 164 4.59 1.30 -38.61
CA ALA A 164 4.57 1.88 -39.96
C ALA A 164 5.69 1.34 -40.88
N VAL A 165 6.85 0.93 -40.33
CA VAL A 165 8.00 0.50 -41.15
C VAL A 165 7.82 -0.91 -41.73
N LYS A 166 7.04 -1.78 -41.07
CA LYS A 166 6.77 -3.14 -41.60
C LYS A 166 5.80 -3.15 -42.81
N GLY A 167 5.13 -2.05 -43.11
CA GLY A 167 4.26 -1.91 -44.29
C GLY A 167 4.93 -1.34 -45.54
N ALA A 168 6.16 -0.81 -45.44
CA ALA A 168 6.76 0.02 -46.49
C ALA A 168 7.95 -0.63 -47.24
N HIS A 169 8.31 -1.89 -46.98
CA HIS A 169 9.43 -2.58 -47.66
C HIS A 169 9.03 -3.88 -48.39
N GLY A 170 7.75 -4.02 -48.73
CA GLY A 170 7.19 -5.21 -49.36
C GLY A 170 6.55 -4.99 -50.73
N ALA A 171 7.04 -4.08 -51.58
CA ALA A 171 6.65 -4.04 -52.98
C ALA A 171 7.64 -3.20 -53.81
N LYS A 172 8.45 -3.88 -54.62
CA LYS A 172 8.72 -3.60 -56.05
C LYS A 172 9.98 -4.36 -56.48
N LYS A 173 9.77 -5.52 -57.10
CA LYS A 173 10.69 -6.08 -58.10
C LYS A 173 9.94 -6.01 -59.43
N HIS A 174 10.37 -5.11 -60.31
CA HIS A 174 10.19 -5.19 -61.76
C HIS A 174 11.49 -4.75 -62.38
#